data_AF-E1L7X7-F1
#
_entry.id   AF-E1L7X7-F1
#
_cell.length_a   1.000
_cell.length_b   1.000
_cell.length_c   1.000
_cell.angle_alpha   90.00
_cell.angle_beta   90.00
_cell.angle_gamma   90.00
#
_symmetry.space_group_name_H-M   'P 1'
#
loop_
_entity.id
_entity.type
_entity.pdbx_description
1 polymer ?
#
loop_
_entity_poly.entity_id
_entity_poly.type
_entity_poly.pdbx_seq_one_letter_code
_entity_poly.pdbx_strand_id
1 'polypeptide(L)'
;DLGYTLPAAYIELLKNHNGGVVNKNCFINDNRDCVYITGIYGIDRDKKYSLLGEMGNEFWISKVKYPPIGVVVADTISGGHDMIFLDYRECGPTGEPKVVRVDQECDYSITQLADNFGDFVKNLYIGIEEITDEEFQELSDEEKVKLLNEQEGIDIKRAMELLTNIGIDNLSPILLSTLGRMYNNNGRASEAIELFERIDEAHRDWSWYYRCGYAHGMLAIGESYESEHVQKALQLIEMGIKVTKEAHLDKQLVWCCEVVKYHLSKIKPKEYKVDYPLVYETIKTVFDKKNSKDNKEGIETKDVNDCDEDNYPTYDVVHWVFNKQTYSREEFSKEYNENVKNYVADDEADDDDRLEEPEILVTYEAWIESKDQLFDNERVTDEELLEEDKEDGMWQVEIMAHLMADNGTYFTREELLFKLHNLMANKELGDHVFFEGIEYEGHECEGYGLIDKEDGIPVFYIICGS
;
A
#
# COMPACT_ATOMS: atom_id res chain seq x y z
N ASP A 1 25.11 -20.99 34.07
CA ASP A 1 23.69 -20.60 34.20
C ASP A 1 23.02 -20.54 32.85
N LEU A 2 23.37 -19.60 31.98
CA LEU A 2 22.75 -19.50 30.64
C LEU A 2 23.16 -20.60 29.66
N GLY A 3 24.36 -21.17 29.81
CA GLY A 3 24.90 -22.17 28.86
C GLY A 3 25.56 -21.57 27.62
N TYR A 4 25.58 -20.23 27.50
CA TYR A 4 26.16 -19.48 26.39
C TYR A 4 27.27 -18.54 26.85
N THR A 5 28.26 -18.30 25.99
CA THR A 5 29.26 -17.23 26.17
C THR A 5 28.72 -15.93 25.59
N LEU A 6 28.59 -14.90 26.43
CA LEU A 6 28.08 -13.59 25.99
C LEU A 6 29.09 -12.88 25.06
N PRO A 7 28.62 -12.11 24.06
CA PRO A 7 29.47 -11.33 23.15
C PRO A 7 30.39 -10.37 23.91
N ALA A 8 31.60 -10.15 23.40
CA ALA A 8 32.56 -9.23 24.00
C ALA A 8 31.99 -7.80 24.11
N ALA A 9 31.34 -7.32 23.05
CA ALA A 9 30.70 -6.00 23.01
C ALA A 9 29.56 -5.87 24.03
N TYR A 10 28.79 -6.94 24.26
CA TYR A 10 27.73 -6.96 25.27
C TYR A 10 28.33 -6.82 26.67
N ILE A 11 29.37 -7.59 26.98
CA ILE A 11 30.08 -7.51 28.26
C ILE A 11 30.70 -6.12 28.47
N GLU A 12 31.26 -5.51 27.42
CA GLU A 12 31.83 -4.16 27.49
C GLU A 12 30.78 -3.09 27.78
N LEU A 13 29.62 -3.16 27.12
CA LEU A 13 28.47 -2.30 27.41
C LEU A 13 28.06 -2.43 28.89
N LEU A 14 27.90 -3.65 29.38
CA LEU A 14 27.46 -3.91 30.76
C LEU A 14 28.47 -3.48 31.83
N LYS A 15 29.76 -3.42 31.50
CA LYS A 15 30.79 -2.88 32.41
C LYS A 15 30.66 -1.37 32.61
N ASN A 16 30.17 -0.66 31.61
CA ASN A 16 29.91 0.78 31.72
C ASN A 16 28.55 1.04 32.40
N HIS A 17 27.52 0.28 32.00
CA HIS A 17 26.19 0.37 32.57
C HIS A 17 25.45 -0.97 32.48
N ASN A 18 25.16 -1.61 33.61
CA ASN A 18 24.60 -2.97 33.65
C ASN A 18 23.08 -2.99 33.37
N GLY A 19 22.74 -2.95 32.07
CA GLY A 19 21.37 -2.97 31.55
C GLY A 19 20.65 -1.63 31.67
N GLY A 20 19.34 -1.61 31.41
CA GLY A 20 18.48 -0.44 31.58
C GLY A 20 17.90 0.10 30.27
N VAL A 21 17.16 1.21 30.38
CA VAL A 21 16.49 1.89 29.26
C VAL A 21 17.53 2.57 28.36
N VAL A 22 17.28 2.57 27.05
CA VAL A 22 18.15 3.15 26.05
C VAL A 22 17.60 4.47 25.50
N ASN A 23 18.48 5.41 25.17
CA ASN A 23 18.11 6.64 24.46
C ASN A 23 18.02 6.41 22.94
N LYS A 24 18.96 5.63 22.40
CA LYS A 24 18.91 5.15 21.02
C LYS A 24 18.13 3.85 21.01
N ASN A 25 16.85 3.92 20.67
CA ASN A 25 15.87 2.84 20.77
C ASN A 25 15.48 2.24 19.42
N CYS A 26 15.72 2.93 18.31
CA CYS A 26 15.25 2.53 16.98
C CYS A 26 16.37 1.80 16.22
N PHE A 27 16.19 0.52 15.91
CA PHE A 27 17.08 -0.22 15.02
C PHE A 27 16.45 -0.33 13.64
N ILE A 28 17.25 -0.07 12.61
CA ILE A 28 16.81 -0.12 11.21
C ILE A 28 17.79 -1.00 10.42
N ASN A 29 17.29 -2.10 9.87
CA ASN A 29 18.08 -2.95 8.97
C ASN A 29 17.91 -2.53 7.50
N ASP A 30 18.80 -3.01 6.64
CA ASP A 30 18.79 -2.66 5.20
C ASP A 30 17.59 -3.28 4.43
N ASN A 31 16.83 -4.17 5.08
CA ASN A 31 15.59 -4.74 4.55
C ASN A 31 14.35 -3.92 4.94
N ARG A 32 14.53 -2.76 5.58
CA ARG A 32 13.47 -1.88 6.09
C ARG A 32 12.68 -2.45 7.26
N ASP A 33 13.20 -3.47 7.94
CA ASP A 33 12.66 -3.85 9.24
C ASP A 33 13.11 -2.82 10.26
N CYS A 34 12.12 -2.24 10.94
CA CYS A 34 12.33 -1.33 12.05
C CYS A 34 11.93 -2.04 13.35
N VAL A 35 12.78 -1.99 14.38
CA VAL A 35 12.43 -2.49 15.70
C VAL A 35 12.83 -1.49 16.78
N TYR A 36 11.88 -1.21 17.68
CA TYR A 36 12.10 -0.30 18.79
C TYR A 36 12.34 -1.10 20.07
N ILE A 37 13.52 -0.93 20.65
CA ILE A 37 13.88 -1.52 21.94
C ILE A 37 13.61 -0.55 23.08
N THR A 38 13.09 -1.06 24.19
CA THR A 38 12.85 -0.23 25.39
C THR A 38 14.00 -0.32 26.38
N GLY A 39 14.72 -1.44 26.40
CA GLY A 39 15.88 -1.58 27.28
C GLY A 39 16.68 -2.84 27.04
N ILE A 40 17.96 -2.79 27.42
CA ILE A 40 18.89 -3.91 27.32
C ILE A 40 19.00 -4.58 28.69
N TYR A 41 18.96 -5.91 28.72
CA TYR A 41 19.03 -6.66 29.97
C TYR A 41 20.42 -6.56 30.60
N GLY A 42 20.47 -6.45 31.94
CA GLY A 42 21.69 -6.63 32.72
C GLY A 42 21.92 -8.11 33.06
N ILE A 43 22.99 -8.42 33.80
CA ILE A 43 23.34 -9.81 34.20
C ILE A 43 22.97 -10.16 35.66
N ASP A 44 22.21 -9.30 36.33
CA ASP A 44 21.83 -9.50 37.74
C ASP A 44 20.91 -10.72 37.94
N ARG A 45 20.85 -11.24 39.17
CA ARG A 45 19.89 -12.30 39.58
C ARG A 45 18.69 -11.75 40.34
N ASP A 46 18.91 -10.65 41.06
CA ASP A 46 17.91 -10.08 41.98
C ASP A 46 17.02 -9.02 41.29
N LYS A 47 17.38 -8.57 40.09
CA LYS A 47 16.59 -7.61 39.33
C LYS A 47 15.61 -8.34 38.42
N LYS A 48 14.35 -7.91 38.44
CA LYS A 48 13.26 -8.48 37.63
C LYS A 48 13.61 -8.55 36.13
N TYR A 49 14.04 -7.44 35.54
CA TYR A 49 14.39 -7.30 34.12
C TYR A 49 15.91 -7.44 33.91
N SER A 50 16.41 -8.67 34.00
CA SER A 50 17.81 -9.01 33.77
C SER A 50 17.93 -10.46 33.29
N LEU A 51 19.05 -10.83 32.67
CA LEU A 51 19.24 -12.15 32.04
C LEU A 51 18.94 -13.32 33.00
N LEU A 52 19.27 -13.18 34.29
CA LEU A 52 19.06 -14.19 35.32
C LEU A 52 17.95 -13.82 36.32
N GLY A 53 17.17 -12.78 36.01
CA GLY A 53 16.06 -12.30 36.83
C GLY A 53 14.76 -13.07 36.62
N GLU A 54 13.72 -12.63 37.34
CA GLU A 54 12.36 -13.20 37.25
C GLU A 54 11.79 -13.18 35.82
N MET A 55 12.01 -12.08 35.08
CA MET A 55 11.63 -11.92 33.67
C MET A 55 12.86 -12.04 32.76
N GLY A 56 13.80 -12.92 33.12
CA GLY A 56 15.02 -13.19 32.36
C GLY A 56 14.88 -14.29 31.31
N ASN A 57 16.02 -14.79 30.84
CA ASN A 57 16.07 -15.75 29.73
C ASN A 57 15.25 -17.03 29.99
N GLU A 58 15.29 -17.56 31.22
CA GLU A 58 14.55 -18.77 31.59
C GLU A 58 13.03 -18.57 31.50
N PHE A 59 12.52 -17.38 31.85
CA PHE A 59 11.11 -17.05 31.80
C PHE A 59 10.59 -17.07 30.35
N TRP A 60 11.24 -16.32 29.46
CA TRP A 60 10.81 -16.21 28.06
C TRP A 60 10.83 -17.56 27.33
N ILE A 61 11.87 -18.37 27.55
CA ILE A 61 11.97 -19.70 26.93
C ILE A 61 11.00 -20.70 27.58
N SER A 62 10.97 -20.80 28.91
CA SER A 62 10.24 -21.89 29.58
C SER A 62 8.77 -21.61 29.79
N LYS A 63 8.40 -20.35 30.06
CA LYS A 63 7.02 -19.92 30.34
C LYS A 63 6.33 -19.42 29.09
N VAL A 64 6.95 -18.48 28.37
CA VAL A 64 6.37 -17.83 27.17
C VAL A 64 6.64 -18.63 25.89
N LYS A 65 7.44 -19.69 25.96
CA LYS A 65 7.69 -20.66 24.87
C LYS A 65 8.41 -20.09 23.66
N TYR A 66 9.15 -18.99 23.83
CA TYR A 66 10.10 -18.55 22.82
C TYR A 66 11.12 -19.66 22.49
N PRO A 67 11.56 -19.75 21.22
CA PRO A 67 12.43 -20.83 20.78
C PRO A 67 13.80 -20.75 21.49
N PRO A 68 14.36 -21.89 21.92
CA PRO A 68 15.60 -21.94 22.71
C PRO A 68 16.85 -21.77 21.82
N ILE A 69 16.92 -20.67 21.08
CA ILE A 69 17.99 -20.38 20.11
C ILE A 69 19.21 -19.72 20.75
N GLY A 70 19.07 -19.22 21.98
CA GLY A 70 20.13 -18.47 22.64
C GLY A 70 19.66 -17.65 23.85
N VAL A 71 20.02 -16.37 23.85
CA VAL A 71 19.83 -15.47 25.00
C VAL A 71 18.97 -14.26 24.62
N VAL A 72 17.87 -14.04 25.33
CA VAL A 72 17.06 -12.81 25.26
C VAL A 72 17.83 -11.65 25.87
N VAL A 73 18.06 -10.57 25.11
CA VAL A 73 18.94 -9.46 25.54
C VAL A 73 18.29 -8.09 25.59
N ALA A 74 17.12 -7.88 24.97
CA ALA A 74 16.41 -6.63 25.06
C ALA A 74 14.89 -6.81 24.94
N ASP A 75 14.15 -5.98 25.69
CA ASP A 75 12.71 -5.78 25.51
C ASP A 75 12.47 -4.86 24.32
N THR A 76 11.37 -5.08 23.61
CA THR A 76 10.85 -4.16 22.59
C THR A 76 9.70 -3.32 23.15
N ILE A 77 9.17 -2.40 22.34
CA ILE A 77 7.96 -1.64 22.68
C ILE A 77 6.68 -2.51 22.70
N SER A 78 6.73 -3.72 22.12
CA SER A 78 5.54 -4.58 22.04
C SER A 78 5.13 -5.16 23.39
N GLY A 79 6.01 -5.12 24.39
CA GLY A 79 5.72 -5.70 25.71
C GLY A 79 5.83 -7.23 25.75
N GLY A 80 6.57 -7.82 24.81
CA GLY A 80 6.89 -9.26 24.80
C GLY A 80 6.26 -10.05 23.66
N HIS A 81 5.51 -9.40 22.77
CA HIS A 81 4.99 -10.01 21.53
C HIS A 81 6.12 -10.22 20.51
N ASP A 82 7.21 -9.48 20.63
CA ASP A 82 8.47 -9.75 20.00
C ASP A 82 9.63 -9.41 20.94
N MET A 83 10.78 -10.04 20.73
CA MET A 83 11.91 -9.95 21.65
C MET A 83 13.23 -10.01 20.87
N ILE A 84 14.27 -9.37 21.41
CA ILE A 84 15.62 -9.39 20.81
C ILE A 84 16.47 -10.51 21.41
N PHE A 85 17.00 -11.36 20.55
CA PHE A 85 17.82 -12.51 20.92
C PHE A 85 19.24 -12.39 20.36
N LEU A 86 20.18 -12.94 21.11
CA LEU A 86 21.44 -13.46 20.61
C LEU A 86 21.20 -14.88 20.10
N ASP A 87 21.32 -15.11 18.80
CA ASP A 87 21.09 -16.40 18.16
C ASP A 87 22.40 -17.18 18.01
N TYR A 88 22.48 -18.33 18.68
CA TYR A 88 23.64 -19.21 18.71
C TYR A 88 23.48 -20.47 17.85
N ARG A 89 22.38 -20.62 17.09
CA ARG A 89 22.12 -21.84 16.30
C ARG A 89 23.24 -22.17 15.33
N GLU A 90 23.81 -21.17 14.66
CA GLU A 90 24.87 -21.35 13.67
C GLU A 90 26.27 -21.45 14.31
N CYS A 91 26.59 -20.56 15.26
CA CYS A 91 27.94 -20.43 15.81
C CYS A 91 28.21 -21.34 17.02
N GLY A 92 27.16 -21.97 17.58
CA GLY A 92 27.22 -22.79 18.78
C GLY A 92 27.40 -21.97 20.06
N PRO A 93 27.32 -22.58 21.25
CA PRO A 93 27.18 -21.88 22.53
C PRO A 93 28.37 -21.00 22.95
N THR A 94 29.50 -21.11 22.25
CA THR A 94 30.73 -20.36 22.54
C THR A 94 31.16 -19.44 21.39
N GLY A 95 30.41 -19.39 20.29
CA GLY A 95 30.71 -18.56 19.13
C GLY A 95 30.22 -17.11 19.31
N GLU A 96 30.47 -16.27 18.30
CA GLU A 96 29.89 -14.92 18.20
C GLU A 96 28.48 -15.06 17.61
N PRO A 97 27.41 -14.76 18.38
CA PRO A 97 26.03 -14.88 17.92
C PRO A 97 25.61 -13.69 17.05
N LYS A 98 24.68 -13.95 16.14
CA LYS A 98 23.92 -12.91 15.45
C LYS A 98 22.89 -12.29 16.39
N VAL A 99 22.43 -11.09 16.10
CA VAL A 99 21.28 -10.47 16.78
C VAL A 99 20.04 -10.66 15.91
N VAL A 100 18.97 -11.17 16.50
CA VAL A 100 17.71 -11.43 15.79
C VAL A 100 16.51 -10.89 16.56
N ARG A 101 15.47 -10.48 15.84
CA ARG A 101 14.12 -10.29 16.37
C ARG A 101 13.40 -11.63 16.27
N VAL A 102 12.71 -12.03 17.33
CA VAL A 102 11.79 -13.16 17.31
C VAL A 102 10.39 -12.63 17.56
N ASP A 103 9.47 -12.85 16.63
CA ASP A 103 8.10 -12.35 16.67
C ASP A 103 7.13 -13.49 17.01
N GLN A 104 6.59 -13.47 18.23
CA GLN A 104 5.69 -14.50 18.75
C GLN A 104 4.35 -14.53 17.99
N GLU A 105 3.86 -13.40 17.50
CA GLU A 105 2.56 -13.32 16.82
C GLU A 105 2.63 -13.92 15.42
N CYS A 106 3.80 -13.86 14.80
CA CYS A 106 4.09 -14.46 13.50
C CYS A 106 4.78 -15.83 13.64
N ASP A 107 4.20 -16.75 14.42
CA ASP A 107 4.68 -18.13 14.66
C ASP A 107 6.18 -18.21 15.03
N TYR A 108 6.63 -17.30 15.90
CA TYR A 108 8.04 -17.16 16.29
C TYR A 108 9.00 -16.98 15.10
N SER A 109 8.56 -16.25 14.06
CA SER A 109 9.41 -15.89 12.93
C SER A 109 10.68 -15.18 13.42
N ILE A 110 11.81 -15.48 12.77
CA ILE A 110 13.13 -15.02 13.18
C ILE A 110 13.73 -14.16 12.08
N THR A 111 13.91 -12.88 12.39
CA THR A 111 14.48 -11.90 11.47
C THR A 111 15.86 -11.50 11.95
N GLN A 112 16.87 -11.67 11.08
CA GLN A 112 18.23 -11.22 11.40
C GLN A 112 18.30 -9.69 11.39
N LEU A 113 18.81 -9.12 12.50
CA LEU A 113 19.00 -7.69 12.65
C LEU A 113 20.46 -7.28 12.39
N ALA A 114 21.41 -7.99 13.00
CA ALA A 114 22.83 -7.69 12.86
C ALA A 114 23.70 -8.95 12.97
N ASP A 115 24.89 -8.91 12.37
CA ASP A 115 25.85 -10.02 12.41
C ASP A 115 26.47 -10.24 13.80
N ASN A 116 26.48 -9.22 14.64
CA ASN A 116 26.96 -9.28 16.02
C ASN A 116 26.35 -8.15 16.87
N PHE A 117 26.46 -8.29 18.20
CA PHE A 117 25.87 -7.32 19.14
C PHE A 117 26.48 -5.92 19.03
N GLY A 118 27.77 -5.81 18.71
CA GLY A 118 28.43 -4.50 18.56
C GLY A 118 27.84 -3.70 17.40
N ASP A 119 27.58 -4.36 16.28
CA ASP A 119 26.98 -3.72 15.11
C ASP A 119 25.49 -3.43 15.30
N PHE A 120 24.78 -4.26 16.07
CA PHE A 120 23.41 -3.94 16.50
C PHE A 120 23.37 -2.61 17.25
N VAL A 121 24.21 -2.44 18.28
CA VAL A 121 24.22 -1.21 19.11
C VAL A 121 24.65 0.03 18.32
N LYS A 122 25.61 -0.09 17.40
CA LYS A 122 26.08 1.05 16.58
C LYS A 122 25.00 1.58 15.64
N ASN A 123 24.10 0.71 15.17
CA ASN A 123 23.04 1.06 14.23
C ASN A 123 21.69 1.34 14.95
N LEU A 124 21.74 1.63 16.26
CA LEU A 124 20.61 2.21 16.97
C LEU A 124 20.58 3.73 16.78
N TYR A 125 19.39 4.24 16.48
CA TYR A 125 19.06 5.65 16.34
C TYR A 125 18.12 6.09 17.45
N ILE A 126 18.06 7.40 17.69
CA ILE A 126 16.96 7.99 18.44
C ILE A 126 15.76 8.03 17.49
N GLY A 127 14.59 7.59 17.95
CA GLY A 127 13.37 7.68 17.16
C GLY A 127 13.10 9.13 16.71
N ILE A 128 12.50 9.32 15.54
CA ILE A 128 12.24 10.66 14.98
C ILE A 128 11.38 11.54 15.88
N GLU A 129 10.52 10.94 16.71
CA GLU A 129 9.65 11.63 17.65
C GLU A 129 10.42 12.20 18.85
N GLU A 130 11.56 11.58 19.18
CA GLU A 130 12.36 11.91 20.36
C GLU A 130 13.64 12.66 20.01
N ILE A 131 14.16 12.53 18.78
CA ILE A 131 15.40 13.17 18.35
C ILE A 131 15.24 14.70 18.31
N THR A 132 16.20 15.41 18.90
CA THR A 132 16.23 16.87 18.77
C THR A 132 16.74 17.31 17.41
N ASP A 133 16.47 18.56 17.05
CA ASP A 133 16.93 19.12 15.77
C ASP A 133 18.47 19.13 15.71
N GLU A 134 19.15 19.40 16.82
CA GLU A 134 20.61 19.35 16.93
C GLU A 134 21.14 17.93 16.76
N GLU A 135 20.55 16.94 17.44
CA GLU A 135 20.96 15.54 17.33
C GLU A 135 20.75 14.99 15.90
N PHE A 136 19.66 15.39 15.25
CA PHE A 136 19.40 15.03 13.87
C PHE A 136 20.39 15.68 12.90
N GLN A 137 20.78 16.94 13.14
CA GLN A 137 21.76 17.66 12.32
C GLN A 137 23.16 17.01 12.35
N GLU A 138 23.56 16.45 13.50
CA GLU A 138 24.86 15.78 13.67
C GLU A 138 24.96 14.43 12.93
N LEU A 139 23.84 13.85 12.48
CA LEU A 139 23.85 12.65 11.64
C LEU A 139 24.49 12.97 10.27
N SER A 140 25.15 11.99 9.66
CA SER A 140 25.49 12.08 8.23
C SER A 140 24.22 12.12 7.37
N ASP A 141 24.32 12.62 6.14
CA ASP A 141 23.15 12.67 5.25
C ASP A 141 22.63 11.28 4.90
N GLU A 142 23.52 10.29 4.81
CA GLU A 142 23.15 8.88 4.64
C GLU A 142 22.35 8.35 5.84
N GLU A 143 22.77 8.66 7.06
CA GLU A 143 22.06 8.29 8.28
C GLU A 143 20.70 8.99 8.38
N LYS A 144 20.62 10.28 8.03
CA LYS A 144 19.33 11.01 7.95
C LYS A 144 18.39 10.31 6.96
N VAL A 145 18.88 9.99 5.76
CA VAL A 145 18.06 9.34 4.73
C VAL A 145 17.60 7.95 5.18
N LYS A 146 18.48 7.16 5.82
CA LYS A 146 18.14 5.85 6.37
C LYS A 146 17.04 5.97 7.42
N LEU A 147 17.22 6.87 8.39
CA LEU A 147 16.25 7.14 9.45
C LEU A 147 14.87 7.54 8.91
N LEU A 148 14.84 8.32 7.82
CA LEU A 148 13.62 8.88 7.25
C LEU A 148 12.92 7.98 6.22
N ASN A 149 13.56 6.91 5.74
CA ASN A 149 13.02 6.05 4.68
C ASN A 149 12.55 4.69 5.16
N GLU A 150 13.08 4.22 6.28
CA GLU A 150 13.02 2.81 6.68
C GLU A 150 12.32 2.62 8.03
N GLN A 151 11.77 3.69 8.63
CA GLN A 151 10.89 3.58 9.79
C GLN A 151 9.46 3.27 9.37
N GLU A 152 8.93 2.17 9.89
CA GLU A 152 7.53 1.81 9.78
C GLU A 152 6.66 2.82 10.55
N GLY A 153 5.56 3.28 9.95
CA GLY A 153 4.65 4.23 10.61
C GLY A 153 5.25 5.60 10.94
N ILE A 154 6.34 5.99 10.26
CA ILE A 154 7.04 7.27 10.44
C ILE A 154 6.06 8.46 10.54
N ASP A 155 6.20 9.29 11.59
CA ASP A 155 5.61 10.62 11.65
C ASP A 155 6.21 11.51 10.56
N ILE A 156 5.55 11.50 9.40
CA ILE A 156 5.95 12.26 8.22
C ILE A 156 6.01 13.76 8.52
N LYS A 157 5.14 14.27 9.39
CA LYS A 157 5.13 15.71 9.73
C LYS A 157 6.38 16.08 10.50
N ARG A 158 6.77 15.28 11.50
CA ARG A 158 8.02 15.48 12.26
C ARG A 158 9.25 15.30 11.36
N ALA A 159 9.25 14.29 10.50
CA ALA A 159 10.31 14.07 9.51
C ALA A 159 10.54 15.28 8.59
N MET A 160 9.45 15.87 8.07
CA MET A 160 9.52 17.06 7.24
C MET A 160 10.00 18.28 8.03
N GLU A 161 9.51 18.45 9.27
CA GLU A 161 9.96 19.51 10.18
C GLU A 161 11.48 19.47 10.39
N LEU A 162 12.02 18.29 10.76
CA LEU A 162 13.46 18.06 10.96
C LEU A 162 14.29 18.50 9.74
N LEU A 163 13.89 18.13 8.53
CA LEU A 163 14.56 18.56 7.31
C LEU A 163 14.42 20.06 7.06
N THR A 164 13.24 20.63 7.27
CA THR A 164 13.03 22.08 7.06
C THR A 164 13.80 22.93 8.06
N ASN A 165 14.02 22.45 9.29
CA ASN A 165 14.76 23.18 10.34
C ASN A 165 16.26 23.26 10.05
N ILE A 166 16.82 22.38 9.20
CA ILE A 166 18.18 22.54 8.65
C ILE A 166 18.27 23.77 7.75
N GLY A 167 17.14 24.18 7.16
CA GLY A 167 17.04 25.21 6.14
C GLY A 167 17.20 24.62 4.74
N ILE A 168 16.23 24.86 3.86
CA ILE A 168 16.16 24.27 2.51
C ILE A 168 17.45 24.52 1.70
N ASP A 169 18.05 25.70 1.83
CA ASP A 169 19.28 26.06 1.11
C ASP A 169 20.54 25.32 1.62
N ASN A 170 20.46 24.69 2.80
CA ASN A 170 21.54 23.90 3.39
C ASN A 170 21.37 22.39 3.15
N LEU A 171 20.26 21.97 2.54
CA LEU A 171 20.02 20.55 2.25
C LEU A 171 20.87 20.10 1.06
N SER A 172 21.52 18.95 1.20
CA SER A 172 22.22 18.29 0.10
C SER A 172 21.24 17.73 -0.93
N PRO A 173 21.69 17.37 -2.15
CA PRO A 173 20.82 16.80 -3.19
C PRO A 173 19.99 15.59 -2.73
N ILE A 174 20.57 14.70 -1.91
CA ILE A 174 19.86 13.51 -1.42
C ILE A 174 18.76 13.88 -0.40
N LEU A 175 19.00 14.90 0.42
CA LEU A 175 18.01 15.40 1.38
C LEU A 175 16.90 16.22 0.69
N LEU A 176 17.24 17.05 -0.30
CA LEU A 176 16.25 17.72 -1.16
C LEU A 176 15.34 16.70 -1.85
N SER A 177 15.93 15.62 -2.39
CA SER A 177 15.18 14.55 -3.04
C SER A 177 14.28 13.80 -2.04
N THR A 178 14.74 13.62 -0.80
CA THR A 178 13.97 12.98 0.29
C THR A 178 12.78 13.84 0.72
N LEU A 179 13.00 15.14 0.97
CA LEU A 179 11.93 16.08 1.31
C LEU A 179 10.92 16.23 0.17
N GLY A 180 11.39 16.34 -1.08
CA GLY A 180 10.52 16.40 -2.25
C GLY A 180 9.64 15.16 -2.41
N ARG A 181 10.17 13.96 -2.12
CA ARG A 181 9.35 12.74 -2.07
C ARG A 181 8.26 12.83 -1.00
N MET A 182 8.58 13.33 0.19
CA MET A 182 7.60 13.50 1.26
C MET A 182 6.50 14.49 0.86
N TYR A 183 6.85 15.59 0.17
CA TYR A 183 5.87 16.52 -0.38
C TYR A 183 4.97 15.89 -1.43
N ASN A 184 5.52 15.13 -2.39
CA ASN A 184 4.71 14.39 -3.37
C ASN A 184 3.68 13.47 -2.70
N ASN A 185 4.12 12.70 -1.70
CA ASN A 185 3.25 11.74 -0.99
C ASN A 185 2.19 12.42 -0.12
N ASN A 186 2.28 13.72 0.13
CA ASN A 186 1.32 14.51 0.90
C ASN A 186 0.54 15.51 0.02
N GLY A 187 0.48 15.29 -1.29
CA GLY A 187 -0.29 16.14 -2.22
C GLY A 187 0.31 17.54 -2.43
N ARG A 188 1.54 17.79 -2.00
CA ARG A 188 2.23 19.09 -2.11
C ARG A 188 3.12 19.14 -3.35
N ALA A 189 2.54 18.82 -4.50
CA ALA A 189 3.28 18.61 -5.75
C ALA A 189 4.04 19.87 -6.22
N SER A 190 3.46 21.07 -6.11
CA SER A 190 4.12 22.32 -6.50
C SER A 190 5.40 22.57 -5.69
N GLU A 191 5.36 22.33 -4.38
CA GLU A 191 6.52 22.50 -3.50
C GLU A 191 7.57 21.42 -3.75
N ALA A 192 7.15 20.20 -4.10
CA ALA A 192 8.06 19.14 -4.49
C ALA A 192 8.85 19.52 -5.76
N ILE A 193 8.20 20.10 -6.77
CA ILE A 193 8.85 20.60 -7.98
C ILE A 193 9.91 21.65 -7.63
N GLU A 194 9.59 22.64 -6.80
CA GLU A 194 10.55 23.66 -6.36
C GLU A 194 11.79 23.05 -5.69
N LEU A 195 11.63 21.97 -4.92
CA LEU A 195 12.76 21.26 -4.31
C LEU A 195 13.58 20.47 -5.33
N PHE A 196 12.91 19.76 -6.26
CA PHE A 196 13.61 18.98 -7.28
C PHE A 196 14.39 19.88 -8.24
N GLU A 197 13.87 21.05 -8.60
CA GLU A 197 14.54 22.00 -9.49
C GLU A 197 15.85 22.58 -8.89
N ARG A 198 15.98 22.58 -7.56
CA ARG A 198 17.21 22.99 -6.85
C ARG A 198 18.34 21.97 -6.96
N ILE A 199 18.05 20.74 -7.38
CA ILE A 199 19.07 19.70 -7.54
C ILE A 199 19.79 19.92 -8.88
N ASP A 200 21.11 20.13 -8.81
CA ASP A 200 21.95 20.28 -10.00
C ASP A 200 21.87 19.07 -10.94
N GLU A 201 21.94 19.29 -12.25
CA GLU A 201 21.85 18.23 -13.28
C GLU A 201 22.82 17.07 -13.05
N ALA A 202 24.01 17.33 -12.49
CA ALA A 202 25.00 16.31 -12.17
C ALA A 202 24.55 15.28 -11.11
N HIS A 203 23.53 15.60 -10.33
CA HIS A 203 22.97 14.76 -9.27
C HIS A 203 21.58 14.20 -9.61
N ARG A 204 21.08 14.42 -10.84
CA ARG A 204 19.76 13.94 -11.28
C ARG A 204 19.87 12.51 -11.82
N ASP A 205 19.44 11.56 -11.01
CA ASP A 205 19.33 10.15 -11.40
C ASP A 205 17.92 9.80 -11.91
N TRP A 206 17.67 8.52 -12.18
CA TRP A 206 16.34 8.04 -12.59
C TRP A 206 15.24 8.45 -11.60
N SER A 207 15.55 8.49 -10.31
CA SER A 207 14.58 8.77 -9.25
C SER A 207 14.17 10.24 -9.26
N TRP A 208 15.09 11.14 -9.63
CA TRP A 208 14.78 12.55 -9.85
C TRP A 208 13.77 12.73 -10.99
N TYR A 209 14.02 12.12 -12.15
CA TYR A 209 13.11 12.22 -13.30
C TYR A 209 11.73 11.65 -12.99
N TYR A 210 11.69 10.48 -12.34
CA TYR A 210 10.45 9.87 -11.86
C TYR A 210 9.70 10.78 -10.87
N ARG A 211 10.35 11.26 -9.81
CA ARG A 211 9.69 12.06 -8.75
C ARG A 211 9.22 13.42 -9.25
N CYS A 212 10.01 14.08 -10.11
CA CYS A 212 9.62 15.35 -10.72
C CYS A 212 8.49 15.14 -11.74
N GLY A 213 8.57 14.08 -12.55
CA GLY A 213 7.50 13.67 -13.46
C GLY A 213 6.20 13.31 -12.74
N TYR A 214 6.28 12.61 -11.61
CA TYR A 214 5.16 12.31 -10.71
C TYR A 214 4.51 13.60 -10.20
N ALA A 215 5.29 14.57 -9.74
CA ALA A 215 4.79 15.84 -9.23
C ALA A 215 4.04 16.64 -10.31
N HIS A 216 4.60 16.71 -11.52
CA HIS A 216 3.89 17.28 -12.66
C HIS A 216 2.65 16.49 -13.05
N GLY A 217 2.71 15.15 -13.02
CA GLY A 217 1.56 14.27 -13.27
C GLY A 217 0.43 14.53 -12.28
N MET A 218 0.74 14.70 -10.99
CA MET A 218 -0.24 15.06 -9.95
C MET A 218 -0.97 16.38 -10.25
N LEU A 219 -0.22 17.40 -10.70
CA LEU A 219 -0.81 18.69 -11.08
C LEU A 219 -1.57 18.64 -12.41
N ALA A 220 -1.31 17.63 -13.23
CA ALA A 220 -1.90 17.44 -14.55
C ALA A 220 -3.19 16.60 -14.56
N ILE A 221 -3.65 16.11 -13.40
CA ILE A 221 -4.85 15.25 -13.31
C ILE A 221 -6.06 16.01 -13.88
N GLY A 222 -6.70 15.41 -14.89
CA GLY A 222 -7.86 15.98 -15.57
C GLY A 222 -7.54 17.05 -16.62
N GLU A 223 -6.26 17.40 -16.82
CA GLU A 223 -5.86 18.37 -17.83
C GLU A 223 -5.80 17.77 -19.24
N SER A 224 -5.87 18.63 -20.26
CA SER A 224 -5.71 18.21 -21.67
C SER A 224 -4.24 17.95 -22.02
N TYR A 225 -3.99 17.21 -23.12
CA TYR A 225 -2.65 16.91 -23.61
C TYR A 225 -1.74 18.15 -23.77
N GLU A 226 -2.30 19.28 -24.23
CA GLU A 226 -1.56 20.51 -24.50
C GLU A 226 -1.19 21.32 -23.24
N SER A 227 -1.59 20.86 -22.05
CA SER A 227 -1.28 21.55 -20.80
C SER A 227 0.20 21.47 -20.44
N GLU A 228 0.69 22.50 -19.75
CA GLU A 228 2.10 22.58 -19.37
C GLU A 228 2.52 21.39 -18.50
N HIS A 229 1.69 21.01 -17.53
CA HIS A 229 2.01 19.93 -16.60
C HIS A 229 1.96 18.55 -17.25
N VAL A 230 1.01 18.27 -18.16
CA VAL A 230 1.01 17.01 -18.95
C VAL A 230 2.29 16.91 -19.79
N GLN A 231 2.65 17.96 -20.53
CA GLN A 231 3.83 17.95 -21.39
C GLN A 231 5.13 17.77 -20.59
N LYS A 232 5.25 18.46 -19.44
CA LYS A 232 6.39 18.29 -18.53
C LYS A 232 6.44 16.89 -17.93
N ALA A 233 5.31 16.34 -17.49
CA ALA A 233 5.25 15.00 -16.95
C ALA A 233 5.71 13.96 -17.98
N LEU A 234 5.17 13.98 -19.19
CA LEU A 234 5.55 13.04 -20.26
C LEU A 234 7.03 13.15 -20.63
N GLN A 235 7.57 14.37 -20.73
CA GLN A 235 8.99 14.59 -21.02
C GLN A 235 9.91 14.04 -19.93
N LEU A 236 9.59 14.30 -18.67
CA LEU A 236 10.36 13.81 -17.52
C LEU A 236 10.28 12.30 -17.40
N ILE A 237 9.08 11.72 -17.58
CA ILE A 237 8.88 10.27 -17.54
C ILE A 237 9.58 9.57 -18.71
N GLU A 238 9.60 10.15 -19.91
CA GLU A 238 10.36 9.57 -21.02
C GLU A 238 11.86 9.47 -20.70
N MET A 239 12.42 10.52 -20.08
CA MET A 239 13.82 10.49 -19.62
C MET A 239 14.01 9.50 -18.47
N GLY A 240 13.06 9.43 -17.53
CA GLY A 240 13.06 8.43 -16.45
C GLY A 240 13.08 7.00 -16.97
N ILE A 241 12.24 6.68 -17.96
CA ILE A 241 12.20 5.38 -18.65
C ILE A 241 13.54 5.08 -19.34
N LYS A 242 14.13 6.07 -20.01
CA LYS A 242 15.43 5.90 -20.66
C LYS A 242 16.52 5.53 -19.66
N VAL A 243 16.67 6.31 -18.59
CA VAL A 243 17.72 6.11 -17.57
C VAL A 243 17.50 4.81 -16.78
N THR A 244 16.25 4.47 -16.43
CA THR A 244 15.94 3.20 -15.75
C THR A 244 16.26 1.98 -16.62
N LYS A 245 15.97 2.02 -17.94
CA LYS A 245 16.35 0.96 -18.87
C LYS A 245 17.86 0.81 -19.00
N GLU A 246 18.59 1.91 -19.14
CA GLU A 246 20.07 1.90 -19.21
C GLU A 246 20.70 1.33 -17.93
N ALA A 247 20.07 1.54 -16.78
CA ALA A 247 20.50 1.03 -15.48
C ALA A 247 19.96 -0.38 -15.14
N HIS A 248 19.18 -1.01 -16.02
CA HIS A 248 18.52 -2.31 -15.76
C HIS A 248 17.65 -2.34 -14.49
N LEU A 249 16.91 -1.25 -14.24
CA LEU A 249 16.04 -1.09 -13.08
C LEU A 249 14.58 -1.42 -13.40
N ASP A 250 14.30 -2.71 -13.65
CA ASP A 250 12.99 -3.16 -14.16
C ASP A 250 11.82 -2.82 -13.23
N LYS A 251 12.02 -2.85 -11.90
CA LYS A 251 10.97 -2.46 -10.94
C LYS A 251 10.65 -0.96 -11.03
N GLN A 252 11.67 -0.12 -11.12
CA GLN A 252 11.53 1.33 -11.20
C GLN A 252 11.01 1.79 -12.57
N LEU A 253 11.25 1.00 -13.61
CA LEU A 253 10.65 1.20 -14.93
C LEU A 253 9.12 1.17 -14.85
N VAL A 254 8.56 0.23 -14.06
CA VAL A 254 7.12 0.14 -13.81
C VAL A 254 6.60 1.43 -13.19
N TRP A 255 7.26 1.94 -12.14
CA TRP A 255 6.86 3.20 -11.48
C TRP A 255 6.77 4.39 -12.44
N CYS A 256 7.71 4.50 -13.38
CA CYS A 256 7.64 5.56 -14.40
C CYS A 256 6.41 5.40 -15.29
N CYS A 257 6.05 4.18 -15.66
CA CYS A 257 4.89 3.89 -16.51
C CYS A 257 3.56 4.11 -15.77
N GLU A 258 3.52 3.82 -14.46
CA GLU A 258 2.35 4.04 -13.59
C GLU A 258 1.94 5.51 -13.53
N VAL A 259 2.89 6.46 -13.54
CA VAL A 259 2.56 7.90 -13.59
C VAL A 259 1.70 8.25 -14.80
N VAL A 260 2.05 7.73 -15.98
CA VAL A 260 1.27 7.99 -17.20
C VAL A 260 -0.08 7.27 -17.14
N LYS A 261 -0.11 6.01 -16.69
CA LYS A 261 -1.36 5.24 -16.63
C LYS A 261 -2.36 5.84 -15.65
N TYR A 262 -1.92 6.25 -14.46
CA TYR A 262 -2.82 6.65 -13.39
C TYR A 262 -3.03 8.17 -13.34
N HIS A 263 -1.97 8.97 -13.37
CA HIS A 263 -2.12 10.42 -13.23
C HIS A 263 -2.52 11.09 -14.54
N LEU A 264 -2.12 10.51 -15.68
CA LEU A 264 -2.45 11.01 -17.02
C LEU A 264 -3.50 10.13 -17.73
N SER A 265 -4.36 9.45 -16.96
CA SER A 265 -5.33 8.47 -17.47
C SER A 265 -6.29 9.03 -18.54
N LYS A 266 -6.59 10.34 -18.50
CA LYS A 266 -7.44 11.01 -19.50
C LYS A 266 -6.71 11.27 -20.84
N ILE A 267 -5.39 11.16 -20.89
CA ILE A 267 -4.60 11.38 -22.11
C ILE A 267 -4.52 10.09 -22.92
N LYS A 268 -5.13 10.08 -24.11
CA LYS A 268 -5.22 8.87 -24.92
C LYS A 268 -3.84 8.54 -25.53
N PRO A 269 -3.44 7.26 -25.63
CA PRO A 269 -2.16 6.86 -26.23
C PRO A 269 -1.88 7.44 -27.61
N LYS A 270 -2.93 7.62 -28.42
CA LYS A 270 -2.81 8.24 -29.75
C LYS A 270 -2.29 9.68 -29.73
N GLU A 271 -2.47 10.39 -28.62
CA GLU A 271 -2.07 11.79 -28.45
C GLU A 271 -0.57 11.90 -28.19
N TYR A 272 -0.01 11.05 -27.31
CA TYR A 272 1.41 11.13 -26.96
C TYR A 272 2.33 10.18 -27.73
N LYS A 273 1.82 9.14 -28.43
CA LYS A 273 2.67 8.11 -29.08
C LYS A 273 3.68 8.64 -30.10
N VAL A 274 3.40 9.78 -30.75
CA VAL A 274 4.28 10.35 -31.79
C VAL A 274 5.41 11.13 -31.15
N ASP A 275 5.08 11.92 -30.13
CA ASP A 275 6.02 12.82 -29.47
C ASP A 275 6.85 12.10 -28.40
N TYR A 276 6.26 11.11 -27.72
CA TYR A 276 6.86 10.32 -26.65
C TYR A 276 6.81 8.80 -26.96
N PRO A 277 7.43 8.34 -28.07
CA PRO A 277 7.34 6.96 -28.52
C PRO A 277 7.95 5.98 -27.52
N LEU A 278 8.98 6.37 -26.75
CA LEU A 278 9.58 5.48 -25.77
C LEU A 278 8.63 5.23 -24.60
N VAL A 279 7.87 6.24 -24.18
CA VAL A 279 6.82 6.09 -23.15
C VAL A 279 5.77 5.10 -23.64
N TYR A 280 5.21 5.34 -24.83
CA TYR A 280 4.18 4.48 -25.43
C TYR A 280 4.62 3.02 -25.56
N GLU A 281 5.78 2.76 -26.20
CA GLU A 281 6.26 1.40 -26.40
C GLU A 281 6.60 0.70 -25.08
N THR A 282 7.05 1.45 -24.07
CA THR A 282 7.38 0.88 -22.75
C THR A 282 6.13 0.54 -21.97
N ILE A 283 5.13 1.43 -21.93
CA ILE A 283 3.85 1.14 -21.26
C ILE A 283 3.21 -0.09 -21.91
N LYS A 284 3.17 -0.12 -23.24
CA LYS A 284 2.71 -1.27 -24.00
C LYS A 284 3.49 -2.53 -23.60
N THR A 285 4.82 -2.47 -23.59
CA THR A 285 5.63 -3.64 -23.22
C THR A 285 5.45 -4.05 -21.76
N VAL A 286 5.36 -3.13 -20.81
CA VAL A 286 5.31 -3.42 -19.37
C VAL A 286 3.93 -3.94 -18.96
N PHE A 287 2.87 -3.37 -19.53
CA PHE A 287 1.51 -3.71 -19.16
C PHE A 287 0.88 -4.78 -20.08
N ASP A 288 1.23 -4.85 -21.37
CA ASP A 288 0.79 -5.97 -22.23
C ASP A 288 1.55 -7.28 -21.88
N LYS A 289 2.72 -7.21 -21.22
CA LYS A 289 3.48 -8.39 -20.78
C LYS A 289 2.86 -9.14 -19.59
N LYS A 290 1.77 -8.66 -18.98
CA LYS A 290 0.99 -9.52 -18.08
C LYS A 290 0.24 -10.64 -18.82
N ASN A 291 0.14 -10.59 -20.15
CA ASN A 291 -0.45 -11.64 -21.01
C ASN A 291 0.55 -12.63 -21.64
N SER A 292 1.79 -12.74 -21.12
CA SER A 292 2.78 -13.71 -21.62
C SER A 292 3.67 -14.25 -20.47
N LYS A 293 3.28 -15.38 -19.86
CA LYS A 293 4.00 -16.08 -18.78
C LYS A 293 5.37 -16.64 -19.20
N ASP A 294 6.37 -16.50 -18.33
CA ASP A 294 7.18 -17.59 -17.72
C ASP A 294 8.25 -16.98 -16.78
N ASN A 295 8.44 -17.42 -15.53
CA ASN A 295 8.64 -18.80 -15.08
C ASN A 295 8.10 -19.11 -13.66
N LYS A 296 7.33 -20.21 -13.57
CA LYS A 296 7.29 -21.34 -12.59
C LYS A 296 6.89 -21.04 -11.12
N GLU A 297 5.94 -21.75 -10.50
CA GLU A 297 5.54 -23.17 -10.63
C GLU A 297 4.02 -23.42 -10.57
N GLY A 298 3.53 -24.33 -11.42
CA GLY A 298 2.49 -25.32 -11.10
C GLY A 298 1.01 -24.91 -11.09
N ILE A 299 0.33 -25.08 -12.23
CA ILE A 299 -0.82 -26.00 -12.45
C ILE A 299 -1.36 -25.75 -13.88
N GLU A 300 -1.53 -26.84 -14.62
CA GLU A 300 -2.08 -26.88 -15.97
C GLU A 300 -3.58 -26.56 -15.97
N THR A 301 -4.00 -25.53 -16.71
CA THR A 301 -5.28 -25.50 -17.41
C THR A 301 -5.13 -24.71 -18.71
N LYS A 302 -5.83 -25.18 -19.73
CA LYS A 302 -5.65 -24.89 -21.15
C LYS A 302 -6.05 -23.46 -21.52
N ASP A 303 -5.33 -22.91 -22.49
CA ASP A 303 -5.72 -21.75 -23.29
C ASP A 303 -7.17 -21.85 -23.80
N VAL A 304 -7.95 -20.80 -23.53
CA VAL A 304 -9.03 -20.30 -24.38
C VAL A 304 -8.68 -18.84 -24.68
N ASN A 305 -8.70 -18.50 -25.98
CA ASN A 305 -8.23 -17.25 -26.57
C ASN A 305 -9.11 -16.03 -26.26
N ASP A 306 -8.47 -14.85 -26.34
CA ASP A 306 -8.98 -13.54 -26.80
C ASP A 306 -10.33 -13.05 -26.26
N CYS A 307 -10.28 -12.08 -25.34
CA CYS A 307 -11.27 -11.01 -25.22
C CYS A 307 -10.54 -9.69 -24.88
N ASP A 308 -10.94 -8.63 -25.58
CA ASP A 308 -10.30 -7.33 -25.66
C ASP A 308 -10.16 -6.62 -24.27
N GLU A 309 -9.11 -5.82 -24.06
CA GLU A 309 -9.03 -4.90 -22.90
C GLU A 309 -10.07 -3.78 -23.10
N ASP A 310 -11.31 -4.02 -22.66
CA ASP A 310 -12.41 -3.08 -22.81
C ASP A 310 -12.30 -1.89 -21.85
N ASN A 311 -12.35 -0.70 -22.44
CA ASN A 311 -12.17 0.59 -21.78
C ASN A 311 -13.50 1.03 -21.14
N TYR A 312 -13.89 0.38 -20.04
CA TYR A 312 -15.17 0.59 -19.36
C TYR A 312 -15.28 1.96 -18.64
N PRO A 313 -16.48 2.55 -18.53
CA PRO A 313 -16.69 3.81 -17.80
C PRO A 313 -16.46 3.64 -16.29
N THR A 314 -15.77 4.60 -15.67
CA THR A 314 -15.43 4.59 -14.23
C THR A 314 -16.53 5.19 -13.34
N TYR A 315 -17.39 6.05 -13.88
CA TYR A 315 -18.47 6.75 -13.17
C TYR A 315 -18.07 7.57 -11.93
N ASP A 316 -16.83 8.07 -11.88
CA ASP A 316 -16.17 8.81 -10.79
C ASP A 316 -16.77 10.18 -10.44
N VAL A 317 -17.81 10.62 -11.16
CA VAL A 317 -18.41 11.97 -11.03
C VAL A 317 -19.91 11.89 -10.69
N VAL A 318 -20.44 10.70 -10.37
CA VAL A 318 -21.88 10.53 -10.11
C VAL A 318 -22.22 10.69 -8.64
N HIS A 319 -22.90 11.79 -8.30
CA HIS A 319 -23.37 12.05 -6.94
C HIS A 319 -24.69 11.30 -6.65
N TRP A 320 -24.58 10.04 -6.22
CA TRP A 320 -25.72 9.24 -5.76
C TRP A 320 -25.47 8.68 -4.35
N VAL A 321 -26.47 8.79 -3.47
CA VAL A 321 -26.40 8.29 -2.09
C VAL A 321 -27.34 7.10 -1.95
N PHE A 322 -26.79 5.96 -1.52
CA PHE A 322 -27.59 4.78 -1.24
C PHE A 322 -28.42 4.97 0.02
N ASN A 323 -29.65 4.47 -0.01
CA ASN A 323 -30.58 4.56 1.10
C ASN A 323 -31.50 3.33 1.12
N LYS A 324 -32.34 3.20 2.14
CA LYS A 324 -33.18 2.02 2.36
C LYS A 324 -34.49 2.01 1.54
N GLN A 325 -34.71 3.00 0.66
CA GLN A 325 -35.91 3.09 -0.15
C GLN A 325 -35.75 2.24 -1.41
N THR A 326 -36.67 1.30 -1.62
CA THR A 326 -36.79 0.66 -2.94
C THR A 326 -37.58 1.57 -3.89
N TYR A 327 -37.07 1.78 -5.09
CA TYR A 327 -37.69 2.64 -6.08
C TYR A 327 -38.39 1.84 -7.18
N SER A 328 -39.52 2.36 -7.67
CA SER A 328 -39.96 2.05 -9.04
C SER A 328 -39.12 2.81 -10.06
N ARG A 329 -39.15 2.39 -11.33
CA ARG A 329 -38.36 3.05 -12.39
C ARG A 329 -38.71 4.53 -12.53
N GLU A 330 -40.00 4.87 -12.49
CA GLU A 330 -40.46 6.27 -12.62
C GLU A 330 -40.02 7.15 -11.44
N GLU A 331 -40.08 6.61 -10.21
CA GLU A 331 -39.67 7.34 -9.00
C GLU A 331 -38.17 7.56 -8.97
N PHE A 332 -37.39 6.52 -9.29
CA PHE A 332 -35.93 6.61 -9.37
C PHE A 332 -35.51 7.63 -10.41
N SER A 333 -36.04 7.55 -11.63
CA SER A 333 -35.71 8.50 -12.70
C SER A 333 -35.96 9.94 -12.28
N LYS A 334 -37.06 10.20 -11.56
CA LYS A 334 -37.35 11.55 -11.09
C LYS A 334 -36.29 12.04 -10.10
N GLU A 335 -35.93 11.20 -9.12
CA GLU A 335 -34.95 11.56 -8.09
C GLU A 335 -33.53 11.68 -8.66
N TYR A 336 -33.13 10.72 -9.50
CA TYR A 336 -31.87 10.76 -10.25
C TYR A 336 -31.74 12.06 -11.05
N ASN A 337 -32.76 12.43 -11.83
CA ASN A 337 -32.75 13.66 -12.60
C ASN A 337 -32.78 14.94 -11.72
N GLU A 338 -33.36 14.90 -10.53
CA GLU A 338 -33.30 16.02 -9.57
C GLU A 338 -31.89 16.15 -8.96
N ASN A 339 -31.22 15.04 -8.66
CA ASN A 339 -29.85 15.02 -8.15
C ASN A 339 -28.84 15.49 -9.22
N VAL A 340 -28.92 14.96 -10.44
CA VAL A 340 -27.99 15.26 -11.54
C VAL A 340 -28.10 16.70 -12.04
N LYS A 341 -29.29 17.33 -11.98
CA LYS A 341 -29.49 18.75 -12.35
C LYS A 341 -28.62 19.75 -11.58
N ASN A 342 -28.14 19.38 -10.39
CA ASN A 342 -27.27 20.24 -9.59
C ASN A 342 -25.82 20.22 -10.07
N TYR A 343 -25.45 19.32 -11.00
CA TYR A 343 -24.06 19.01 -11.34
C TYR A 343 -23.74 19.02 -12.84
N VAL A 344 -24.73 19.16 -13.73
CA VAL A 344 -24.52 19.19 -15.19
C VAL A 344 -24.97 20.55 -15.76
N ALA A 345 -24.10 21.21 -16.53
CA ALA A 345 -24.47 22.42 -17.29
C ALA A 345 -25.40 22.04 -18.47
N ASP A 346 -26.38 22.90 -18.78
CA ASP A 346 -27.56 22.66 -19.64
C ASP A 346 -27.35 22.01 -21.04
N ASP A 347 -26.11 21.76 -21.50
CA ASP A 347 -25.80 21.39 -22.89
C ASP A 347 -25.04 20.05 -23.09
N GLU A 348 -24.76 19.25 -22.04
CA GLU A 348 -24.15 17.92 -22.21
C GLU A 348 -25.20 16.80 -22.15
N ALA A 349 -25.37 16.08 -23.26
CA ALA A 349 -26.20 14.89 -23.30
C ALA A 349 -25.45 13.70 -22.66
N ASP A 350 -26.11 13.02 -21.71
CA ASP A 350 -25.66 11.91 -20.84
C ASP A 350 -25.30 10.61 -21.60
N ASP A 351 -24.90 10.68 -22.87
CA ASP A 351 -24.85 9.55 -23.83
C ASP A 351 -23.43 8.98 -24.06
N ASP A 352 -22.39 9.53 -23.42
CA ASP A 352 -20.96 9.13 -23.61
C ASP A 352 -20.42 8.18 -22.52
N ASP A 353 -21.23 7.83 -21.50
CA ASP A 353 -20.83 6.99 -20.36
C ASP A 353 -21.62 5.66 -20.30
N ARG A 354 -21.86 5.05 -21.47
CA ARG A 354 -22.53 3.75 -21.55
C ARG A 354 -21.56 2.62 -21.21
N LEU A 355 -22.05 1.65 -20.44
CA LEU A 355 -21.37 0.39 -20.24
C LEU A 355 -21.87 -0.57 -21.32
N GLU A 356 -21.07 -0.73 -22.39
CA GLU A 356 -21.43 -1.46 -23.63
C GLU A 356 -21.40 -2.98 -23.46
N GLU A 357 -22.04 -3.48 -22.40
CA GLU A 357 -22.20 -4.90 -22.11
C GLU A 357 -23.68 -5.26 -21.95
N PRO A 358 -24.14 -6.36 -22.58
CA PRO A 358 -25.53 -6.81 -22.46
C PRO A 358 -25.81 -7.47 -21.10
N GLU A 359 -24.79 -7.99 -20.44
CA GLU A 359 -24.86 -8.66 -19.13
C GLU A 359 -23.53 -8.48 -18.39
N ILE A 360 -23.60 -8.29 -17.08
CA ILE A 360 -22.44 -8.06 -16.21
C ILE A 360 -22.62 -8.77 -14.86
N LEU A 361 -21.50 -9.03 -14.19
CA LEU A 361 -21.47 -9.34 -12.77
C LEU A 361 -21.00 -8.12 -12.00
N VAL A 362 -21.61 -7.85 -10.84
CA VAL A 362 -21.17 -6.79 -9.93
C VAL A 362 -20.87 -7.35 -8.55
N THR A 363 -19.79 -6.91 -7.93
CA THR A 363 -19.38 -7.26 -6.57
C THR A 363 -19.48 -6.03 -5.67
N TYR A 364 -19.99 -6.20 -4.44
CA TYR A 364 -20.08 -5.12 -3.47
C TYR A 364 -20.12 -5.66 -2.04
N GLU A 365 -19.61 -4.86 -1.09
CA GLU A 365 -19.65 -5.19 0.34
C GLU A 365 -20.93 -4.69 1.00
N ALA A 366 -21.52 -5.51 1.87
CA ALA A 366 -22.67 -5.15 2.68
C ALA A 366 -22.78 -5.99 3.94
N TRP A 367 -23.56 -5.49 4.89
CA TRP A 367 -23.97 -6.19 6.11
C TRP A 367 -25.37 -6.79 5.95
N ILE A 368 -25.51 -8.08 6.26
CA ILE A 368 -26.78 -8.81 6.21
C ILE A 368 -27.09 -9.54 7.52
N GLU A 369 -28.35 -9.56 7.94
CA GLU A 369 -28.85 -10.31 9.10
C GLU A 369 -29.14 -11.78 8.74
N SER A 370 -29.52 -12.03 7.47
CA SER A 370 -29.88 -13.34 6.93
C SER A 370 -29.59 -13.43 5.43
N LYS A 371 -29.31 -14.66 4.95
CA LYS A 371 -29.26 -14.97 3.52
C LYS A 371 -30.59 -14.72 2.79
N ASP A 372 -31.70 -14.58 3.52
CA ASP A 372 -33.01 -14.21 2.96
C ASP A 372 -33.04 -12.78 2.38
N GLN A 373 -32.04 -11.94 2.68
CA GLN A 373 -31.88 -10.62 2.07
C GLN A 373 -31.25 -10.66 0.68
N LEU A 374 -30.71 -11.80 0.25
CA LEU A 374 -30.17 -11.97 -1.10
C LEU A 374 -31.31 -12.14 -2.10
N PHE A 375 -31.22 -11.44 -3.22
CA PHE A 375 -32.12 -11.64 -4.35
C PHE A 375 -31.74 -12.90 -5.14
N ASP A 376 -32.65 -13.40 -5.99
CA ASP A 376 -32.44 -14.62 -6.79
C ASP A 376 -31.22 -14.52 -7.73
N ASN A 377 -30.81 -13.30 -8.08
CA ASN A 377 -29.63 -13.00 -8.90
C ASN A 377 -28.37 -12.68 -8.08
N GLU A 378 -28.39 -12.91 -6.76
CA GLU A 378 -27.28 -12.61 -5.85
C GLU A 378 -26.74 -13.85 -5.15
N ARG A 379 -25.46 -13.80 -4.80
CA ARG A 379 -24.80 -14.80 -3.96
C ARG A 379 -23.67 -14.15 -3.15
N VAL A 380 -23.42 -14.67 -1.96
CA VAL A 380 -22.21 -14.34 -1.18
C VAL A 380 -21.00 -15.09 -1.74
N THR A 381 -19.86 -14.42 -1.85
CA THR A 381 -18.60 -14.99 -2.36
C THR A 381 -17.91 -15.90 -1.33
N ASP A 382 -18.14 -15.68 -0.03
CA ASP A 382 -17.59 -16.49 1.07
C ASP A 382 -18.08 -17.95 1.08
N GLU A 383 -17.17 -18.88 1.43
CA GLU A 383 -17.43 -20.32 1.40
C GLU A 383 -18.47 -20.78 2.45
N GLU A 384 -18.50 -20.16 3.65
CA GLU A 384 -19.46 -20.49 4.71
C GLU A 384 -19.70 -19.29 5.66
N LEU A 385 -20.97 -18.99 5.98
CA LEU A 385 -21.33 -17.96 6.97
C LEU A 385 -21.56 -18.62 8.33
N LEU A 386 -20.61 -18.49 9.25
CA LEU A 386 -20.73 -19.05 10.60
C LEU A 386 -21.37 -18.03 11.54
N GLU A 387 -22.20 -18.49 12.48
CA GLU A 387 -22.88 -17.59 13.44
C GLU A 387 -21.89 -16.88 14.40
N GLU A 388 -20.67 -17.39 14.54
CA GLU A 388 -19.62 -16.76 15.33
C GLU A 388 -18.97 -15.55 14.64
N ASP A 389 -19.15 -15.40 13.33
CA ASP A 389 -18.60 -14.30 12.54
C ASP A 389 -19.50 -13.05 12.53
N LYS A 390 -20.64 -13.09 13.24
CA LYS A 390 -21.54 -11.95 13.32
C LYS A 390 -21.00 -10.86 14.23
N GLU A 391 -20.96 -9.64 13.72
CA GLU A 391 -20.80 -8.42 14.53
C GLU A 391 -22.16 -7.73 14.64
N ASP A 392 -22.57 -7.40 15.86
CA ASP A 392 -23.87 -6.78 16.17
C ASP A 392 -25.11 -7.50 15.55
N GLY A 393 -24.99 -8.80 15.31
CA GLY A 393 -26.07 -9.64 14.77
C GLY A 393 -26.11 -9.71 13.24
N MET A 394 -25.14 -9.11 12.54
CA MET A 394 -25.02 -9.09 11.08
C MET A 394 -23.70 -9.70 10.63
N TRP A 395 -23.66 -10.24 9.41
CA TRP A 395 -22.42 -10.61 8.73
C TRP A 395 -22.00 -9.49 7.78
N GLN A 396 -20.74 -9.08 7.82
CA GLN A 396 -20.12 -8.34 6.73
C GLN A 396 -19.76 -9.34 5.64
N VAL A 397 -20.29 -9.15 4.44
CA VAL A 397 -20.11 -10.08 3.32
C VAL A 397 -19.83 -9.31 2.04
N GLU A 398 -19.10 -9.96 1.13
CA GLU A 398 -19.05 -9.56 -0.26
C GLU A 398 -20.13 -10.32 -1.05
N ILE A 399 -20.94 -9.56 -1.80
CA ILE A 399 -22.08 -10.08 -2.55
C ILE A 399 -21.81 -9.85 -4.03
N MET A 400 -21.93 -10.93 -4.81
CA MET A 400 -21.92 -10.90 -6.26
C MET A 400 -23.36 -10.94 -6.78
N ALA A 401 -23.69 -10.05 -7.72
CA ALA A 401 -24.99 -9.99 -8.37
C ALA A 401 -24.86 -10.06 -9.89
N HIS A 402 -25.74 -10.83 -10.53
CA HIS A 402 -25.85 -10.91 -11.98
C HIS A 402 -26.89 -9.91 -12.50
N LEU A 403 -26.47 -9.02 -13.41
CA LEU A 403 -27.32 -8.00 -14.01
C LEU A 403 -27.37 -8.14 -15.53
N MET A 404 -28.56 -7.95 -16.11
CA MET A 404 -28.76 -7.89 -17.57
C MET A 404 -29.26 -6.51 -17.97
N ALA A 405 -28.78 -5.96 -19.08
CA ALA A 405 -29.24 -4.68 -19.61
C ALA A 405 -30.70 -4.78 -20.09
N ASP A 406 -31.53 -3.78 -19.78
CA ASP A 406 -32.96 -3.78 -20.13
C ASP A 406 -33.17 -3.77 -21.65
N ASN A 407 -32.25 -3.12 -22.37
CA ASN A 407 -32.22 -3.09 -23.84
C ASN A 407 -31.52 -4.31 -24.46
N GLY A 408 -30.90 -5.17 -23.64
CA GLY A 408 -30.14 -6.35 -24.07
C GLY A 408 -28.82 -6.05 -24.79
N THR A 409 -28.30 -4.82 -24.69
CA THR A 409 -27.08 -4.38 -25.39
C THR A 409 -26.10 -3.60 -24.52
N TYR A 410 -26.56 -2.66 -23.69
CA TYR A 410 -25.70 -1.81 -22.86
C TYR A 410 -26.47 -1.26 -21.66
N PHE A 411 -25.77 -0.96 -20.57
CA PHE A 411 -26.35 -0.24 -19.44
C PHE A 411 -26.19 1.26 -19.61
N THR A 412 -27.26 2.01 -19.38
CA THR A 412 -27.12 3.44 -19.07
C THR A 412 -26.70 3.60 -17.62
N ARG A 413 -26.01 4.70 -17.31
CA ARG A 413 -25.68 5.09 -15.93
C ARG A 413 -26.89 5.05 -14.99
N GLU A 414 -28.00 5.65 -15.40
CA GLU A 414 -29.26 5.67 -14.65
C GLU A 414 -29.85 4.26 -14.44
N GLU A 415 -29.75 3.38 -15.43
CA GLU A 415 -30.18 1.99 -15.31
C GLU A 415 -29.32 1.21 -14.33
N LEU A 416 -28.00 1.30 -14.47
CA LEU A 416 -27.06 0.61 -13.59
C LEU A 416 -27.27 1.04 -12.14
N LEU A 417 -27.33 2.35 -11.86
CA LEU A 417 -27.56 2.86 -10.51
C LEU A 417 -28.92 2.48 -9.94
N PHE A 418 -29.96 2.45 -10.77
CA PHE A 418 -31.27 1.97 -10.34
C PHE A 418 -31.22 0.52 -9.86
N LYS A 419 -30.55 -0.34 -10.63
CA LYS A 419 -30.39 -1.76 -10.29
C LYS A 419 -29.57 -1.92 -9.02
N LEU A 420 -28.40 -1.28 -8.95
CA LEU A 420 -27.52 -1.30 -7.77
C LEU A 420 -28.24 -0.80 -6.51
N HIS A 421 -28.95 0.32 -6.60
CA HIS A 421 -29.65 0.89 -5.46
C HIS A 421 -30.71 -0.08 -4.92
N ASN A 422 -31.52 -0.66 -5.80
CA ASN A 422 -32.55 -1.60 -5.38
C ASN A 422 -31.97 -2.92 -4.83
N LEU A 423 -30.82 -3.37 -5.33
CA LEU A 423 -30.10 -4.51 -4.74
C LEU A 423 -29.63 -4.20 -3.32
N MET A 424 -29.15 -2.99 -3.07
CA MET A 424 -28.56 -2.61 -1.78
C MET A 424 -29.59 -2.09 -0.76
N ALA A 425 -30.79 -1.68 -1.19
CA ALA A 425 -31.78 -1.02 -0.32
C ALA A 425 -32.25 -1.86 0.89
N ASN A 426 -32.21 -3.19 0.79
CA ASN A 426 -32.57 -4.10 1.89
C ASN A 426 -31.37 -4.58 2.71
N LYS A 427 -30.16 -4.05 2.47
CA LYS A 427 -28.90 -4.43 3.14
C LYS A 427 -28.34 -3.26 3.93
N GLU A 428 -27.49 -3.51 4.90
CA GLU A 428 -26.82 -2.46 5.68
C GLU A 428 -25.47 -2.11 5.06
N LEU A 429 -25.23 -0.84 4.77
CA LEU A 429 -24.01 -0.38 4.08
C LEU A 429 -23.14 0.48 5.01
N GLY A 430 -23.66 0.90 6.17
CA GLY A 430 -23.04 1.90 7.03
C GLY A 430 -23.65 3.29 6.85
N ASP A 431 -23.08 4.28 7.53
CA ASP A 431 -23.57 5.66 7.47
C ASP A 431 -23.09 6.38 6.20
N HIS A 432 -23.98 7.14 5.57
CA HIS A 432 -23.67 8.07 4.47
C HIS A 432 -23.02 7.48 3.20
N VAL A 433 -23.36 6.25 2.84
CA VAL A 433 -22.76 5.58 1.68
C VAL A 433 -23.13 6.21 0.34
N PHE A 434 -22.13 6.72 -0.37
CA PHE A 434 -22.28 7.28 -1.72
C PHE A 434 -21.55 6.45 -2.77
N PHE A 435 -22.08 6.46 -3.98
CA PHE A 435 -21.49 5.78 -5.13
C PHE A 435 -20.27 6.59 -5.63
N GLU A 436 -19.11 5.95 -5.70
CA GLU A 436 -17.85 6.55 -6.16
C GLU A 436 -17.39 6.03 -7.52
N GLY A 437 -17.98 4.96 -8.04
CA GLY A 437 -17.68 4.44 -9.35
C GLY A 437 -17.75 2.92 -9.45
N ILE A 438 -17.21 2.39 -10.55
CA ILE A 438 -17.01 0.95 -10.76
C ILE A 438 -15.57 0.66 -11.19
N GLU A 439 -15.04 -0.47 -10.76
CA GLU A 439 -13.74 -0.99 -11.17
C GLU A 439 -13.90 -2.34 -11.84
N TYR A 440 -13.29 -2.53 -13.01
CA TYR A 440 -13.35 -3.80 -13.74
C TYR A 440 -12.34 -4.80 -13.16
N GLU A 441 -12.82 -5.99 -12.78
CA GLU A 441 -12.03 -7.01 -12.08
C GLU A 441 -11.64 -8.22 -12.95
N GLY A 442 -12.20 -8.33 -14.16
CA GLY A 442 -11.93 -9.44 -15.07
C GLY A 442 -13.20 -10.07 -15.62
N HIS A 443 -13.11 -11.32 -16.09
CA HIS A 443 -14.25 -12.12 -16.53
C HIS A 443 -14.39 -13.35 -15.64
N GLU A 444 -15.63 -13.74 -15.38
CA GLU A 444 -15.97 -14.92 -14.59
C GLU A 444 -16.87 -15.84 -15.42
N CYS A 445 -16.51 -17.13 -15.50
CA CYS A 445 -17.17 -18.11 -16.38
C CYS A 445 -18.29 -18.87 -15.66
N GLU A 446 -18.17 -19.02 -14.34
CA GLU A 446 -19.13 -19.80 -13.54
C GLU A 446 -20.03 -18.90 -12.68
N GLY A 447 -19.64 -17.64 -12.46
CA GLY A 447 -20.30 -16.67 -11.56
C GLY A 447 -20.70 -17.29 -10.23
N TYR A 448 -19.89 -18.22 -9.73
CA TYR A 448 -20.17 -19.02 -8.55
C TYR A 448 -21.59 -19.62 -8.56
N GLY A 449 -22.02 -20.18 -9.69
CA GLY A 449 -23.34 -20.81 -9.86
C GLY A 449 -24.49 -19.86 -10.22
N LEU A 450 -24.23 -18.56 -10.43
CA LEU A 450 -25.21 -17.61 -10.98
C LEU A 450 -25.29 -17.70 -12.51
N ILE A 451 -24.22 -18.12 -13.18
CA ILE A 451 -24.11 -18.25 -14.62
C ILE A 451 -23.38 -19.55 -14.98
N ASP A 452 -23.46 -19.96 -16.25
CA ASP A 452 -22.66 -21.05 -16.81
C ASP A 452 -22.37 -20.68 -18.26
N LYS A 453 -21.35 -19.83 -18.45
CA LYS A 453 -21.02 -19.23 -19.75
C LYS A 453 -19.54 -19.42 -20.05
N GLU A 454 -19.25 -20.28 -21.03
CA GLU A 454 -17.87 -20.61 -21.44
C GLU A 454 -17.04 -19.38 -21.81
N ASP A 455 -17.67 -18.34 -22.37
CA ASP A 455 -16.99 -17.11 -22.82
C ASP A 455 -16.71 -16.10 -21.68
N GLY A 456 -17.20 -16.35 -20.46
CA GLY A 456 -17.09 -15.41 -19.34
C GLY A 456 -18.06 -14.22 -19.41
N ILE A 457 -18.36 -13.62 -18.26
CA ILE A 457 -19.07 -12.35 -18.13
C ILE A 457 -18.16 -11.36 -17.40
N PRO A 458 -18.06 -10.09 -17.83
CA PRO A 458 -17.25 -9.09 -17.15
C PRO A 458 -17.76 -8.82 -15.73
N VAL A 459 -16.82 -8.71 -14.79
CA VAL A 459 -17.05 -8.49 -13.36
C VAL A 459 -16.62 -7.06 -13.00
N PHE A 460 -17.47 -6.36 -12.24
CA PHE A 460 -17.21 -5.01 -11.78
C PHE A 460 -17.38 -4.88 -10.26
N TYR A 461 -16.36 -4.39 -9.56
CA TYR A 461 -16.48 -3.98 -8.18
C TYR A 461 -17.13 -2.61 -8.05
N ILE A 462 -18.13 -2.49 -7.17
CA ILE A 462 -18.82 -1.24 -6.91
C ILE A 462 -18.11 -0.49 -5.79
N ILE A 463 -17.57 0.67 -6.14
CA ILE A 463 -16.84 1.52 -5.19
C ILE A 463 -17.85 2.40 -4.45
N CYS A 464 -17.87 2.26 -3.13
CA CYS A 464 -18.70 3.03 -2.22
C CYS A 464 -17.84 3.82 -1.24
N GLY A 465 -18.10 5.13 -1.12
CA GLY A 465 -17.48 6.00 -0.13
C GLY A 465 -18.38 6.20 1.10
N SER A 466 -17.79 6.45 2.27
CA SER A 466 -18.49 6.72 3.54
C SER A 466 -18.23 8.13 4.08
#